data_AF-A0A9W8D091-F1
#
_entry.id   AF-A0A9W8D091-F1
#
_cell.length_a   1.000
_cell.length_b   1.000
_cell.length_c   1.000
_cell.angle_alpha   90.00
_cell.angle_beta   90.00
_cell.angle_gamma   90.00
#
_symmetry.space_group_name_H-M   'P 1'
#
loop_
_entity.id
_entity.type
_entity.pdbx_description
1 polymer ?
#
loop_
_entity_poly.entity_id
_entity_poly.type
_entity_poly.pdbx_seq_one_letter_code
_entity_poly.pdbx_strand_id
1 'polypeptide(L)'
;MADPTIDTQRNEFWQTLLAMGFDPITAASGTYSGIVLDARVFEHGVYHMKAFELILHFLFSHLDSTRFKREFFDSWPIGDARQAREFRSHAFKWLDELRRES
;
A
#
# COMPACT_ATOMS: atom_id res chain seq x y z
N MET A 1 -9.20 15.63 19.51
CA MET A 1 -9.25 16.50 18.32
C MET A 1 -8.04 16.12 17.49
N ALA A 2 -8.24 15.60 16.27
CA ALA A 2 -7.12 15.32 15.36
C ALA A 2 -6.46 16.65 14.94
N ASP A 3 -5.15 16.63 14.71
CA ASP A 3 -4.43 17.78 14.19
C ASP A 3 -4.89 18.05 12.74
N PRO A 4 -5.43 19.24 12.43
CA PRO A 4 -5.94 19.56 11.09
C PRO A 4 -4.87 19.43 9.99
N THR A 5 -3.59 19.47 10.35
CA THR A 5 -2.47 19.27 9.42
C THR A 5 -2.38 17.82 8.94
N ILE A 6 -2.60 16.85 9.83
CA ILE A 6 -2.55 15.41 9.52
C ILE A 6 -3.71 15.03 8.62
N ASP A 7 -4.90 15.57 8.89
CA ASP A 7 -6.09 15.34 8.07
C ASP A 7 -5.90 15.84 6.63
N THR A 8 -5.21 16.98 6.48
CA THR A 8 -4.89 17.56 5.17
C THR A 8 -3.90 16.68 4.40
N GLN A 9 -2.76 16.33 5.00
CA GLN A 9 -1.74 15.47 4.37
C GLN A 9 -2.30 14.10 3.95
N ARG A 10 -3.17 13.54 4.79
CA ARG A 10 -3.83 12.26 4.51
C ARG A 10 -4.75 12.35 3.28
N ASN A 11 -5.54 13.41 3.19
CA ASN A 11 -6.39 13.64 2.02
C ASN A 11 -5.55 13.90 0.77
N GLU A 12 -4.49 14.69 0.86
CA GLU A 12 -3.58 14.95 -0.26
C GLU A 12 -2.92 13.67 -0.77
N PHE A 13 -2.43 12.83 0.14
CA PHE A 13 -1.90 11.51 -0.19
C PHE A 13 -2.93 10.66 -0.93
N TRP A 14 -4.16 10.59 -0.40
CA TRP A 14 -5.23 9.82 -1.02
C TRP A 14 -5.59 10.34 -2.41
N GLN A 15 -5.74 11.65 -2.59
CA GLN A 15 -6.01 12.26 -3.89
C GLN A 15 -4.87 12.00 -4.88
N THR A 16 -3.62 12.00 -4.42
CA THR A 16 -2.45 11.68 -5.25
C THR A 16 -2.51 10.23 -5.73
N LEU A 17 -2.87 9.28 -4.87
CA LEU A 17 -3.08 7.88 -5.28
C LEU A 17 -4.13 7.76 -6.38
N LEU A 18 -5.29 8.38 -6.18
CA LEU A 18 -6.38 8.36 -7.16
C LEU A 18 -5.94 9.00 -8.49
N ALA A 19 -5.22 10.11 -8.45
CA ALA A 19 -4.71 10.79 -9.64
C ALA A 19 -3.68 9.94 -10.41
N MET A 20 -2.91 9.08 -9.73
CA MET A 20 -2.02 8.10 -10.36
C MET A 20 -2.77 6.89 -10.95
N GLY A 21 -4.09 6.81 -10.78
CA GLY A 21 -4.92 5.72 -11.27
C GLY A 21 -5.13 4.59 -10.27
N PHE A 22 -4.91 4.82 -8.97
CA PHE A 22 -5.29 3.86 -7.95
C PHE A 22 -6.82 3.73 -7.91
N ASP A 23 -7.32 2.52 -8.16
CA ASP A 23 -8.73 2.20 -7.99
C ASP A 23 -8.94 1.36 -6.72
N PRO A 24 -9.51 1.93 -5.64
CA PRO A 24 -9.73 1.20 -4.39
C PRO A 24 -10.70 0.01 -4.55
N ILE A 25 -11.66 0.08 -5.49
CA ILE A 25 -12.64 -0.99 -5.70
C ILE A 25 -11.95 -2.20 -6.32
N THR A 26 -11.15 -1.96 -7.37
CA THR A 26 -10.37 -3.02 -8.03
C THR A 26 -9.28 -3.57 -7.11
N ALA A 27 -8.60 -2.72 -6.34
CA ALA A 27 -7.55 -3.15 -5.40
C ALA A 27 -8.10 -4.03 -4.27
N ALA A 28 -9.31 -3.75 -3.76
CA ALA A 28 -9.97 -4.53 -2.72
C ALA A 28 -10.84 -5.68 -3.29
N SER A 29 -10.39 -6.34 -4.36
CA SER A 29 -11.10 -7.47 -4.97
C SER A 29 -10.41 -8.82 -4.71
N GLY A 30 -11.09 -9.93 -5.03
CA GLY A 30 -10.54 -11.29 -4.86
C GLY A 30 -10.20 -11.60 -3.40
N THR A 31 -8.97 -12.03 -3.14
CA THR A 31 -8.45 -12.35 -1.79
C THR A 31 -8.53 -11.16 -0.82
N TYR A 32 -8.65 -9.94 -1.34
CA TYR A 32 -8.70 -8.70 -0.57
C TYR A 32 -10.13 -8.13 -0.44
N SER A 33 -11.15 -8.90 -0.84
CA SER A 33 -12.55 -8.49 -0.74
C SER A 33 -12.95 -8.14 0.69
N GLY A 34 -13.69 -7.05 0.85
CA GLY A 34 -14.20 -6.58 2.15
C GLY A 34 -13.29 -5.58 2.87
N ILE A 35 -12.12 -5.26 2.30
CA ILE A 35 -11.29 -4.17 2.79
C ILE A 35 -11.85 -2.84 2.27
N VAL A 36 -12.16 -1.92 3.18
CA VAL A 36 -12.54 -0.55 2.82
C VAL A 36 -11.27 0.28 2.68
N LEU A 37 -10.99 0.75 1.47
CA LEU A 37 -9.87 1.63 1.15
C LEU A 37 -10.40 3.04 0.93
N ASP A 38 -10.14 3.93 1.88
CA ASP A 38 -10.47 5.35 1.81
C ASP A 38 -9.34 6.20 2.41
N ALA A 39 -9.49 7.52 2.35
CA ALA A 39 -8.50 8.44 2.90
C ALA A 39 -8.19 8.18 4.38
N ARG A 40 -9.14 7.66 5.17
CA ARG A 40 -9.01 7.40 6.61
C ARG A 40 -8.61 5.97 6.96
N VAL A 41 -8.21 5.16 5.97
CA VAL A 41 -7.93 3.73 6.16
C VAL A 41 -6.87 3.43 7.25
N PHE A 42 -5.96 4.38 7.49
CA PHE A 42 -4.91 4.26 8.51
C PHE A 42 -5.31 4.79 9.91
N GLU A 43 -6.44 5.45 10.07
CA GLU A 43 -6.85 6.02 11.37
C GLU A 43 -7.52 5.01 12.30
N HIS A 44 -8.39 4.17 11.74
CA HIS A 44 -9.35 3.38 12.53
C HIS A 44 -9.54 1.94 12.03
N GLY A 45 -8.82 1.52 10.99
CA GLY A 45 -9.07 0.24 10.32
C GLY A 45 -8.45 -0.95 11.02
N VAL A 46 -9.24 -2.01 11.28
CA VAL A 46 -8.72 -3.37 11.56
C VAL A 46 -7.82 -3.87 10.40
N TYR A 47 -8.04 -3.32 9.20
CA TYR A 47 -7.35 -3.68 7.96
C TYR A 47 -6.21 -2.73 7.55
N HIS A 48 -5.74 -1.85 8.43
CA HIS A 48 -4.68 -0.87 8.11
C HIS A 48 -3.43 -1.52 7.47
N MET A 49 -2.99 -2.68 7.96
CA MET A 49 -1.86 -3.42 7.38
C MET A 49 -2.17 -3.95 5.97
N LYS A 50 -3.39 -4.45 5.75
CA LYS A 50 -3.80 -4.96 4.43
C LYS A 50 -3.95 -3.83 3.42
N ALA A 51 -4.48 -2.68 3.86
CA ALA A 51 -4.52 -1.48 3.04
C ALA A 51 -3.13 -0.98 2.66
N PHE A 52 -2.20 -0.96 3.62
CA PHE A 52 -0.79 -0.66 3.36
C PHE A 52 -0.20 -1.58 2.29
N GLU A 53 -0.40 -2.90 2.42
CA GLU A 53 0.07 -3.90 1.45
C GLU A 53 -0.47 -3.65 0.02
N LEU A 54 -1.77 -3.37 -0.11
CA LEU A 54 -2.42 -3.07 -1.40
C LEU A 54 -1.91 -1.78 -2.03
N ILE A 55 -1.77 -0.71 -1.23
CA ILE A 55 -1.27 0.59 -1.70
C ILE A 55 0.19 0.45 -2.16
N LEU A 56 1.03 -0.27 -1.41
CA LEU A 56 2.42 -0.50 -1.82
C LEU A 56 2.54 -1.35 -3.08
N HIS A 57 1.71 -2.39 -3.22
CA HIS A 57 1.67 -3.16 -4.46
C HIS A 57 1.40 -2.24 -5.66
N PHE A 58 0.42 -1.35 -5.55
CA PHE A 58 0.11 -0.38 -6.59
C PHE A 58 1.31 0.55 -6.86
N LEU A 59 1.84 1.21 -5.83
CA LEU A 59 2.93 2.17 -5.96
C LEU A 59 4.19 1.56 -6.55
N PHE A 60 4.61 0.39 -6.05
CA PHE A 60 5.80 -0.29 -6.55
C PHE A 60 5.63 -0.86 -7.95
N SER A 61 4.43 -1.37 -8.28
CA SER A 61 4.14 -1.80 -9.65
C SER A 61 4.15 -0.62 -10.63
N HIS A 62 3.73 0.57 -10.18
CA HIS A 62 3.76 1.79 -10.98
C HIS A 62 5.19 2.36 -11.12
N LEU A 63 6.01 2.23 -10.07
CA LEU A 63 7.38 2.70 -10.05
C LEU A 63 8.33 1.83 -10.88
N ASP A 64 8.34 0.52 -10.62
CA ASP A 64 9.12 -0.46 -11.39
C ASP A 64 8.46 -1.85 -11.30
N SER A 65 7.58 -2.12 -12.27
CA SER A 65 6.89 -3.41 -12.36
C SER A 65 7.82 -4.61 -12.54
N THR A 66 9.02 -4.43 -13.10
CA THR A 66 9.98 -5.52 -13.32
C THR A 66 10.63 -5.90 -12.01
N ARG A 67 11.10 -4.90 -11.26
CA ARG A 67 11.62 -5.08 -9.91
C ARG A 67 10.56 -5.69 -8.99
N PHE A 68 9.33 -5.16 -9.02
CA PHE A 68 8.25 -5.68 -8.19
C PHE A 68 8.00 -7.17 -8.45
N LYS A 69 7.83 -7.56 -9.72
CA LYS A 69 7.63 -8.98 -10.08
C LYS A 69 8.79 -9.86 -9.64
N ARG A 70 10.03 -9.38 -9.69
CA ARG A 70 11.21 -10.14 -9.29
C ARG A 70 11.30 -10.31 -7.77
N GLU A 71 11.08 -9.24 -7.01
CA GLU A 71 11.33 -9.20 -5.55
C GLU A 71 10.13 -9.66 -4.71
N PHE A 72 8.93 -9.59 -5.27
CA PHE A 72 7.69 -9.91 -4.56
C PHE A 72 6.99 -11.17 -5.09
N PHE A 73 7.57 -11.89 -6.06
CA PHE A 73 7.00 -13.11 -6.66
C PHE A 73 6.49 -14.12 -5.62
N ASP A 74 7.29 -14.42 -4.59
CA ASP A 74 6.95 -15.43 -3.58
C ASP A 74 6.03 -14.92 -2.46
N SER A 75 5.87 -13.60 -2.35
CA SER A 75 5.14 -12.94 -1.26
C SER A 75 3.88 -12.21 -1.71
N TRP A 76 3.62 -12.14 -3.02
CA TRP A 76 2.42 -11.53 -3.60
C TRP A 76 1.70 -12.49 -4.56
N PRO A 77 0.38 -12.70 -4.43
CA PRO A 77 -0.52 -12.12 -3.42
C PRO A 77 -0.30 -12.71 -2.02
N ILE A 78 -0.63 -11.93 -1.00
CA ILE A 78 -0.39 -12.30 0.41
C ILE A 78 -1.55 -13.18 0.90
N GLY A 79 -1.33 -14.50 0.92
CA GLY A 79 -2.29 -15.48 1.42
C GLY A 79 -2.07 -15.88 2.89
N ASP A 80 -0.84 -15.79 3.40
CA ASP A 80 -0.50 -16.22 4.75
C ASP A 80 0.39 -15.23 5.52
N ALA A 81 0.63 -15.52 6.81
CA ALA A 81 1.42 -14.67 7.70
C ALA A 81 2.92 -14.63 7.35
N ARG A 82 3.46 -15.69 6.73
CA ARG A 82 4.85 -15.76 6.28
C ARG A 82 5.04 -14.82 5.09
N GLN A 83 4.18 -14.91 4.08
CA GLN A 83 4.17 -14.02 2.92
C GLN A 83 3.97 -12.57 3.36
N ALA A 84 3.08 -12.30 4.31
CA ALA A 84 2.88 -10.94 4.83
C ALA A 84 4.16 -10.38 5.49
N ARG A 85 4.94 -11.22 6.18
CA ARG A 85 6.21 -10.82 6.78
C ARG A 85 7.28 -10.56 5.73
N GLU A 86 7.41 -11.47 4.75
CA GLU A 86 8.37 -11.35 3.64
C GLU A 86 8.08 -10.10 2.81
N PHE A 87 6.81 -9.90 2.39
CA PHE A 87 6.36 -8.73 1.65
C PHE A 87 6.74 -7.43 2.37
N ARG A 88 6.37 -7.31 3.65
CA ARG A 88 6.67 -6.10 4.43
C ARG A 88 8.17 -5.89 4.59
N SER A 89 8.96 -6.95 4.74
CA SER A 89 10.41 -6.82 4.83
C SER A 89 11.02 -6.27 3.54
N HIS A 90 10.61 -6.77 2.37
CA HIS A 90 11.09 -6.26 1.08
C HIS A 90 10.59 -4.83 0.83
N ALA A 91 9.33 -4.55 1.16
CA ALA A 91 8.76 -3.22 1.06
C ALA A 91 9.52 -2.17 1.88
N PHE A 92 9.82 -2.45 3.15
CA PHE A 92 10.57 -1.52 3.99
C PHE A 92 11.99 -1.28 3.46
N LYS A 93 12.65 -2.29 2.91
CA LYS A 93 13.97 -2.12 2.28
C LYS A 93 13.89 -1.17 1.07
N TRP A 94 12.93 -1.40 0.18
CA TRP A 94 12.77 -0.55 -1.00
C TRP A 94 12.36 0.89 -0.62
N LEU A 95 11.47 1.07 0.37
CA LEU A 95 11.16 2.40 0.89
C LEU A 95 12.40 3.11 1.48
N ASP A 96 13.27 2.40 2.19
CA ASP A 96 14.49 2.98 2.74
C ASP A 96 15.50 3.35 1.64
N GLU A 97 15.59 2.54 0.58
CA GLU A 97 16.38 2.88 -0.62
C GLU A 97 15.86 4.16 -1.29
N LEU A 98 14.55 4.23 -1.54
CA LEU A 98 13.92 5.42 -2.15
C LEU A 98 14.15 6.68 -1.32
N ARG A 99 14.06 6.56 0.01
CA ARG A 99 14.32 7.68 0.93
C ARG A 99 15.77 8.17 0.90
N ARG A 100 16.74 7.30 0.55
CA ARG A 100 18.15 7.68 0.43
C ARG A 100 18.47 8.30 -0.93
N GLU A 101 17.68 7.99 -1.94
CA GLU A 101 17.82 8.50 -3.32
C GLU A 101 17.14 9.86 -3.53
N SER A 102 16.17 10.21 -2.67
CA SER A 102 15.46 11.50 -2.62
C SER A 102 16.17 12.56 -1.78
#